data_AF-A0A0D0PQI2-F1
#
_entry.id   AF-A0A0D0PQI2-F1
#
_cell.length_a   1.000
_cell.length_b   1.000
_cell.length_c   1.000
_cell.angle_alpha   90.00
_cell.angle_beta   90.00
_cell.angle_gamma   90.00
#
_symmetry.space_group_name_H-M   'P 1'
#
loop_
_entity.id
_entity.type
_entity.pdbx_description
1 polymer ?
#
loop_
_entity_poly.entity_id
_entity_poly.type
_entity_poly.pdbx_seq_one_letter_code
_entity_poly.pdbx_strand_id
1 'polypeptide(L)'
;MAGLVVPEVLAYRWSGGMRSQLIAASRVLSPDRTARVLDLVDRLPREPWGEPPGPAQHFDARVSGFGAVLVNLLWWGRNLRARDTTWALQELTCVGLSLATVPAIGRGSALTPETAAGIGVVLGLAPGDVLAMAGLPLPDRPYQAEPRADETASLLWHCRYLTGEQAKSVGKAAEALLLPVPDGAPPEEWNRVYSLGGVWWGGPKEWTAG
;
A
#
# COMPACT_ATOMS: atom_id res chain seq x y z
N MET A 1 -18.30 -3.93 26.12
CA MET A 1 -17.85 -2.55 25.86
C MET A 1 -18.38 -2.10 24.50
N ALA A 2 -19.40 -1.26 24.49
CA ALA A 2 -19.94 -0.60 23.30
C ALA A 2 -20.17 0.87 23.67
N GLY A 3 -19.67 1.81 22.87
CA GLY A 3 -19.82 3.26 23.14
C GLY A 3 -18.54 4.10 23.05
N LEU A 4 -17.40 3.52 22.64
CA LEU A 4 -16.25 4.37 22.27
C LEU A 4 -16.54 5.04 20.93
N VAL A 5 -16.65 6.36 20.95
CA VAL A 5 -16.65 7.20 19.75
C VAL A 5 -15.35 6.90 19.02
N VAL A 6 -15.45 6.24 17.86
CA VAL A 6 -14.29 6.01 17.00
C VAL A 6 -13.78 7.40 16.62
N PRO A 7 -12.53 7.76 16.96
CA PRO A 7 -11.97 9.06 16.62
C PRO A 7 -12.16 9.37 15.14
N GLU A 8 -12.45 10.62 14.83
CA GLU A 8 -12.53 11.13 13.46
C GLU A 8 -11.18 11.01 12.69
N VAL A 9 -10.10 10.55 13.31
CA VAL A 9 -8.89 10.18 12.55
C VAL A 9 -9.01 8.77 11.93
N LEU A 10 -9.96 7.95 12.39
CA LEU A 10 -10.11 6.54 12.02
C LEU A 10 -11.31 6.24 11.12
N ALA A 11 -12.25 7.18 10.96
CA ALA A 11 -13.41 6.96 10.13
C ALA A 11 -13.17 7.34 8.65
N TYR A 12 -14.07 6.83 7.82
CA TYR A 12 -13.69 6.18 6.58
C TYR A 12 -13.92 7.04 5.33
N ARG A 13 -13.09 6.83 4.31
CA ARG A 13 -13.35 7.29 2.94
C ARG A 13 -13.43 6.13 1.97
N TRP A 14 -14.60 6.00 1.36
CA TRP A 14 -14.69 5.24 0.13
C TRP A 14 -14.23 6.13 -1.01
N SER A 15 -13.18 5.74 -1.69
CA SER A 15 -12.77 6.40 -2.90
C SER A 15 -12.23 5.35 -3.85
N GLY A 16 -12.82 5.28 -5.04
CA GLY A 16 -12.58 4.23 -6.03
C GLY A 16 -11.09 3.92 -6.17
N GLY A 17 -10.78 2.62 -6.17
CA GLY A 17 -9.49 2.02 -5.84
C GLY A 17 -8.24 2.85 -6.18
N MET A 18 -7.35 2.93 -5.18
CA MET A 18 -5.99 3.41 -5.33
C MET A 18 -5.32 2.65 -6.48
N ARG A 19 -5.02 3.35 -7.56
CA ARG A 19 -4.51 2.74 -8.79
C ARG A 19 -3.10 2.24 -8.51
N SER A 20 -2.84 0.98 -8.79
CA SER A 20 -1.52 0.33 -8.82
C SER A 20 -0.37 1.22 -9.32
N GLN A 21 -0.67 2.22 -10.15
CA GLN A 21 0.18 3.35 -10.53
C GLN A 21 0.94 4.00 -9.37
N LEU A 22 0.30 4.30 -8.24
CA LEU A 22 0.97 4.98 -7.11
C LEU A 22 1.96 4.03 -6.41
N ILE A 23 1.57 2.76 -6.23
CA ILE A 23 2.43 1.70 -5.67
C ILE A 23 3.62 1.43 -6.62
N ALA A 24 3.37 1.39 -7.92
CA ALA A 24 4.42 1.21 -8.92
C ALA A 24 5.36 2.42 -8.96
N ALA A 25 4.81 3.64 -8.96
CA ALA A 25 5.59 4.87 -8.97
C ALA A 25 6.45 5.00 -7.71
N SER A 26 5.92 4.69 -6.51
CA SER A 26 6.67 4.84 -5.26
C SER A 26 7.95 3.98 -5.20
N ARG A 27 7.96 2.82 -5.87
CA ARG A 27 9.16 1.98 -6.01
C ARG A 27 10.28 2.67 -6.80
N VAL A 28 9.92 3.56 -7.71
CA VAL A 28 10.81 4.08 -8.75
C VAL A 28 11.18 5.55 -8.56
N LEU A 29 10.28 6.36 -8.00
CA LEU A 29 10.52 7.78 -7.72
C LEU A 29 11.66 7.94 -6.71
N SER A 30 12.66 8.79 -6.94
CA SER A 30 13.68 9.09 -5.91
C SER A 30 13.05 9.63 -4.60
N PRO A 31 13.75 9.61 -3.45
CA PRO A 31 13.23 10.16 -2.20
C PRO A 31 12.67 11.58 -2.33
N ASP A 32 13.36 12.48 -3.04
CA ASP A 32 12.88 13.85 -3.30
C ASP A 32 11.58 13.89 -4.10
N ARG A 33 11.42 13.00 -5.08
CA ARG A 33 10.19 12.91 -5.87
C ARG A 33 9.06 12.32 -5.06
N THR A 34 9.33 11.31 -4.24
CA THR A 34 8.37 10.80 -3.25
C THR A 34 7.93 11.91 -2.29
N ALA A 35 8.86 12.72 -1.79
CA ALA A 35 8.55 13.87 -0.95
C ALA A 35 7.68 14.92 -1.67
N ARG A 36 7.92 15.18 -2.95
CA ARG A 36 7.05 16.05 -3.77
C ARG A 36 5.63 15.49 -3.94
N VAL A 37 5.49 14.17 -4.10
CA VAL A 37 4.17 13.53 -4.15
C VAL A 37 3.48 13.64 -2.80
N LEU A 38 4.19 13.40 -1.69
CA LEU A 38 3.64 13.57 -0.34
C LEU A 38 3.18 15.02 -0.08
N ASP A 39 4.00 16.00 -0.44
CA ASP A 39 3.65 17.42 -0.34
C ASP A 39 2.44 17.79 -1.22
N LEU A 40 2.28 17.18 -2.40
CA LEU A 40 1.07 17.32 -3.19
C LEU A 40 -0.15 16.74 -2.45
N VAL A 41 -0.03 15.53 -1.88
CA VAL A 41 -1.09 14.88 -1.11
C VAL A 41 -1.53 15.74 0.08
N ASP A 42 -0.57 16.31 0.81
CA ASP A 42 -0.83 17.11 2.00
C ASP A 42 -1.47 18.48 1.68
N ARG A 43 -1.25 19.02 0.47
CA ARG A 43 -1.86 20.28 0.00
C ARG A 43 -3.27 20.11 -0.57
N LEU A 44 -3.71 18.90 -0.88
CA LEU A 44 -5.05 18.68 -1.41
C LEU A 44 -6.11 18.95 -0.34
N PRO A 45 -7.23 19.60 -0.69
CA PRO A 45 -8.29 19.86 0.26
C PRO A 45 -8.84 18.53 0.78
N ARG A 46 -8.92 18.41 2.09
CA ARG A 46 -9.66 17.31 2.71
C ARG A 46 -11.13 17.64 2.54
N GLU A 47 -11.81 16.93 1.64
CA GLU A 47 -13.27 17.11 1.54
C GLU A 47 -13.92 16.73 2.90
N PRO A 48 -15.17 17.08 3.17
CA PRO A 48 -15.91 16.46 4.27
C PRO A 48 -16.11 14.96 3.99
N TRP A 49 -16.44 14.23 5.04
CA TRP A 49 -16.65 12.79 4.94
C TRP A 49 -18.02 12.50 4.32
N GLY A 50 -18.03 11.61 3.33
CA GLY A 50 -19.28 11.06 2.80
C GLY A 50 -19.88 10.04 3.75
N GLU A 51 -21.09 9.59 3.45
CA GLU A 51 -21.69 8.47 4.19
C GLU A 51 -20.77 7.25 4.18
N PRO A 52 -20.65 6.53 5.31
CA PRO A 52 -19.93 5.27 5.34
C PRO A 52 -20.52 4.33 4.29
N PRO A 53 -19.69 3.52 3.62
CA PRO A 53 -20.16 2.57 2.63
C PRO A 53 -21.09 1.60 3.33
N GLY A 54 -22.05 1.08 2.58
CA GLY A 54 -22.96 0.08 3.09
C GLY A 54 -22.24 -1.11 3.76
N PRO A 55 -22.96 -1.91 4.56
CA PRO A 55 -22.42 -2.91 5.50
C PRO A 55 -21.58 -4.05 4.91
N ALA A 56 -21.34 -4.09 3.60
CA ALA A 56 -20.89 -5.29 2.89
C ALA A 56 -19.37 -5.58 2.92
N GLN A 57 -18.53 -4.78 3.56
CA GLN A 57 -17.06 -4.90 3.38
C GLN A 57 -16.24 -4.92 4.66
N HIS A 58 -16.86 -5.10 5.83
CA HIS A 58 -16.14 -5.20 7.09
C HIS A 58 -16.10 -6.65 7.57
N PHE A 59 -14.90 -7.17 7.85
CA PHE A 59 -14.74 -8.48 8.46
C PHE A 59 -14.86 -8.36 9.99
N ASP A 60 -15.69 -9.17 10.62
CA ASP A 60 -15.81 -9.17 12.09
C ASP A 60 -14.61 -9.87 12.73
N ALA A 61 -13.70 -9.09 13.34
CA ALA A 61 -12.52 -9.61 14.01
C ALA A 61 -12.82 -10.52 15.21
N ARG A 62 -14.02 -10.43 15.81
CA ARG A 62 -14.41 -11.35 16.89
C ARG A 62 -14.71 -12.75 16.38
N VAL A 63 -15.14 -12.86 15.13
CA VAL A 63 -15.48 -14.13 14.48
C VAL A 63 -14.31 -14.66 13.67
N SER A 64 -13.62 -13.79 12.93
CA SER A 64 -12.59 -14.16 11.95
C SER A 64 -11.14 -13.93 12.43
N GLY A 65 -10.95 -13.47 13.66
CA GLY A 65 -9.64 -13.33 14.28
C GLY A 65 -8.78 -12.21 13.68
N PHE A 66 -7.45 -12.34 13.84
CA PHE A 66 -6.50 -11.27 13.52
C PHE A 66 -6.39 -10.96 12.02
N GLY A 67 -6.65 -11.96 11.14
CA GLY A 67 -6.69 -11.74 9.69
C GLY A 67 -7.74 -10.71 9.27
N ALA A 68 -8.89 -10.68 9.95
CA ALA A 68 -9.91 -9.65 9.76
C ALA A 68 -9.40 -8.26 10.11
N VAL A 69 -8.65 -8.12 11.22
CA VAL A 69 -8.05 -6.84 11.64
C VAL A 69 -7.10 -6.33 10.56
N LEU A 70 -6.20 -7.18 10.07
CA LEU A 70 -5.22 -6.82 9.05
C LEU A 70 -5.87 -6.40 7.73
N VAL A 71 -6.82 -7.19 7.23
CA VAL A 71 -7.52 -6.86 5.97
C VAL A 71 -8.36 -5.60 6.13
N ASN A 72 -9.00 -5.41 7.29
CA ASN A 72 -9.71 -4.16 7.57
C ASN A 72 -8.73 -2.98 7.60
N LEU A 73 -7.55 -3.09 8.23
CA LEU A 73 -6.57 -2.00 8.22
C LEU A 73 -6.08 -1.64 6.81
N LEU A 74 -5.92 -2.63 5.92
CA LEU A 74 -5.60 -2.37 4.51
C LEU A 74 -6.75 -1.66 3.78
N TRP A 75 -7.97 -2.17 3.92
CA TRP A 75 -9.12 -1.67 3.17
C TRP A 75 -9.59 -0.32 3.67
N TRP A 76 -9.58 -0.11 4.98
CA TRP A 76 -10.10 1.09 5.63
C TRP A 76 -8.98 2.08 5.95
N GLY A 77 -7.82 1.60 6.38
CA GLY A 77 -6.69 2.44 6.79
C GLY A 77 -5.67 2.77 5.68
N ARG A 78 -5.69 2.04 4.56
CA ARG A 78 -4.83 2.32 3.39
C ARG A 78 -5.60 2.48 2.06
N ASN A 79 -6.94 2.37 2.10
CA ASN A 79 -7.80 2.36 0.90
C ASN A 79 -7.36 1.34 -0.17
N LEU A 80 -6.79 0.20 0.26
CA LEU A 80 -6.34 -0.86 -0.63
C LEU A 80 -7.41 -1.94 -0.74
N ARG A 81 -7.99 -2.16 -1.93
CA ARG A 81 -8.92 -3.28 -2.13
C ARG A 81 -8.17 -4.58 -2.36
N ALA A 82 -8.89 -5.70 -2.51
CA ALA A 82 -8.27 -7.00 -2.73
C ALA A 82 -7.23 -6.96 -3.86
N ARG A 83 -7.55 -6.34 -5.01
CA ARG A 83 -6.62 -6.16 -6.12
C ARG A 83 -5.39 -5.34 -5.74
N ASP A 84 -5.59 -4.17 -5.15
CA ASP A 84 -4.49 -3.27 -4.81
C ASP A 84 -3.63 -3.86 -3.67
N THR A 85 -4.23 -4.64 -2.78
CA THR A 85 -3.56 -5.42 -1.74
C THR A 85 -2.67 -6.50 -2.36
N THR A 86 -3.19 -7.28 -3.32
CA THR A 86 -2.36 -8.30 -3.99
C THR A 86 -1.17 -7.67 -4.72
N TRP A 87 -1.39 -6.50 -5.33
CA TRP A 87 -0.33 -5.74 -6.00
C TRP A 87 0.67 -5.22 -4.98
N ALA A 88 0.23 -4.55 -3.91
CA ALA A 88 1.11 -4.01 -2.88
C ALA A 88 1.99 -5.10 -2.23
N LEU A 89 1.42 -6.27 -1.93
CA LEU A 89 2.17 -7.40 -1.38
C LEU A 89 3.21 -7.93 -2.36
N GLN A 90 2.83 -8.13 -3.61
CA GLN A 90 3.77 -8.59 -4.64
C GLN A 90 4.94 -7.61 -4.81
N GLU A 91 4.63 -6.31 -4.84
CA GLU A 91 5.59 -5.25 -5.13
C GLU A 91 6.51 -4.92 -3.95
N LEU A 92 5.98 -4.93 -2.72
CA LEU A 92 6.73 -4.53 -1.52
C LEU A 92 7.37 -5.70 -0.79
N THR A 93 6.92 -6.93 -1.05
CA THR A 93 7.29 -8.06 -0.20
C THR A 93 7.50 -9.38 -0.94
N CYS A 94 7.38 -9.39 -2.27
CA CYS A 94 7.42 -10.59 -3.11
C CYS A 94 6.34 -11.64 -2.79
N VAL A 95 5.35 -11.32 -1.95
CA VAL A 95 4.27 -12.24 -1.59
C VAL A 95 3.17 -12.14 -2.64
N GLY A 96 3.18 -13.10 -3.56
CA GLY A 96 2.13 -13.25 -4.58
C GLY A 96 0.88 -13.89 -4.01
N LEU A 97 -0.25 -13.20 -4.07
CA LEU A 97 -1.55 -13.72 -3.67
C LEU A 97 -2.56 -13.67 -4.81
N SER A 98 -3.47 -14.65 -4.82
CA SER A 98 -4.67 -14.55 -5.65
C SER A 98 -5.63 -13.50 -5.07
N LEU A 99 -6.46 -12.90 -5.94
CA LEU A 99 -7.50 -11.95 -5.51
C LEU A 99 -8.47 -12.54 -4.48
N ALA A 100 -8.72 -13.85 -4.53
CA ALA A 100 -9.61 -14.54 -3.60
C ALA A 100 -8.96 -14.81 -2.23
N THR A 101 -7.63 -14.81 -2.16
CA THR A 101 -6.89 -15.07 -0.91
C THR A 101 -7.05 -13.90 0.07
N VAL A 102 -7.05 -12.66 -0.40
CA VAL A 102 -7.20 -11.47 0.48
C VAL A 102 -8.49 -11.52 1.31
N PRO A 103 -9.70 -11.70 0.72
CA PRO A 103 -10.91 -11.83 1.53
C PRO A 103 -10.97 -13.15 2.32
N ALA A 104 -10.24 -14.21 1.93
CA ALA A 104 -10.13 -15.43 2.73
C ALA A 104 -9.30 -15.20 4.01
N ILE A 105 -8.22 -14.40 3.94
CA ILE A 105 -7.48 -13.93 5.11
C ILE A 105 -8.42 -13.12 6.02
N GLY A 106 -9.21 -12.22 5.44
CA GLY A 106 -10.18 -11.41 6.19
C GLY A 106 -11.22 -12.27 6.92
N ARG A 107 -11.61 -13.41 6.36
CA ARG A 107 -12.50 -14.40 6.99
C ARG A 107 -11.81 -15.34 7.98
N GLY A 108 -10.49 -15.24 8.14
CA GLY A 108 -9.71 -16.02 9.10
C GLY A 108 -9.23 -17.38 8.60
N SER A 109 -9.35 -17.69 7.30
CA SER A 109 -9.08 -19.04 6.78
C SER A 109 -7.78 -19.19 6.00
N ALA A 110 -6.98 -18.12 5.84
CA ALA A 110 -5.79 -18.14 4.99
C ALA A 110 -4.61 -17.30 5.49
N LEU A 111 -4.64 -16.87 6.77
CA LEU A 111 -3.53 -16.10 7.34
C LEU A 111 -2.35 -17.04 7.65
N THR A 112 -1.21 -16.75 7.04
CA THR A 112 0.07 -17.45 7.24
C THR A 112 1.10 -16.47 7.82
N PRO A 113 2.22 -16.93 8.41
CA PRO A 113 3.28 -16.03 8.86
C PRO A 113 3.79 -15.10 7.75
N GLU A 114 3.99 -15.64 6.55
CA GLU A 114 4.51 -14.88 5.41
C GLU A 114 3.53 -13.82 4.90
N THR A 115 2.23 -14.13 4.85
CA THR A 115 1.20 -13.15 4.49
C THR A 115 0.99 -12.12 5.59
N ALA A 116 1.02 -12.51 6.87
CA ALA A 116 0.92 -11.59 8.00
C ALA A 116 2.07 -10.58 8.01
N ALA A 117 3.31 -11.07 7.89
CA ALA A 117 4.51 -10.26 7.79
C ALA A 117 4.43 -9.28 6.60
N GLY A 118 4.03 -9.77 5.42
CA GLY A 118 3.90 -8.93 4.23
C GLY A 118 2.82 -7.86 4.38
N ILE A 119 1.67 -8.19 4.97
CA ILE A 119 0.63 -7.20 5.26
C ILE A 119 1.15 -6.15 6.25
N GLY A 120 1.94 -6.57 7.25
CA GLY A 120 2.64 -5.67 8.16
C GLY A 120 3.48 -4.63 7.42
N VAL A 121 4.32 -5.07 6.48
CA VAL A 121 5.13 -4.17 5.63
C VAL A 121 4.27 -3.18 4.86
N VAL A 122 3.19 -3.63 4.19
CA VAL A 122 2.28 -2.73 3.46
C VAL A 122 1.62 -1.71 4.38
N LEU A 123 1.36 -2.09 5.64
CA LEU A 123 0.83 -1.20 6.67
C LEU A 123 1.90 -0.30 7.31
N GLY A 124 3.19 -0.49 7.04
CA GLY A 124 4.28 0.21 7.74
C GLY A 124 4.40 -0.21 9.21
N LEU A 125 4.11 -1.47 9.50
CA LEU A 125 4.26 -2.11 10.81
C LEU A 125 5.42 -3.10 10.77
N ALA A 126 6.14 -3.22 11.87
CA ALA A 126 7.21 -4.20 12.00
C ALA A 126 6.64 -5.63 11.84
N PRO A 127 7.17 -6.45 10.91
CA PRO A 127 6.66 -7.81 10.68
C PRO A 127 6.66 -8.69 11.94
N GLY A 128 7.69 -8.57 12.78
CA GLY A 128 7.80 -9.32 14.04
C GLY A 128 6.66 -9.01 15.02
N ASP A 129 6.27 -7.75 15.15
CA ASP A 129 5.16 -7.34 16.01
C ASP A 129 3.83 -7.86 15.49
N VAL A 130 3.63 -7.83 14.17
CA VAL A 130 2.43 -8.36 13.51
C VAL A 130 2.32 -9.87 13.74
N LEU A 131 3.41 -10.60 13.61
CA LEU A 131 3.45 -12.05 13.88
C LEU A 131 3.17 -12.36 15.34
N ALA A 132 3.78 -11.63 16.27
CA ALA A 132 3.57 -11.80 17.70
C ALA A 132 2.10 -11.53 18.08
N MET A 133 1.50 -10.45 17.58
CA MET A 133 0.08 -10.14 17.81
C MET A 133 -0.87 -11.17 17.20
N ALA A 134 -0.49 -11.76 16.06
CA ALA A 134 -1.26 -12.82 15.41
C ALA A 134 -1.11 -14.19 16.08
N GLY A 135 -0.19 -14.34 17.05
CA GLY A 135 0.18 -15.65 17.62
C GLY A 135 0.84 -16.58 16.60
N LEU A 136 1.53 -16.02 15.61
CA LEU A 136 2.21 -16.75 14.54
C LEU A 136 3.71 -16.87 14.85
N PRO A 137 4.36 -17.97 14.42
CA PRO A 137 5.80 -18.15 14.63
C PRO A 137 6.60 -17.08 13.88
N LEU A 138 7.68 -16.62 14.51
CA LEU A 138 8.69 -15.81 13.84
C LEU A 138 9.49 -16.71 12.88
N PRO A 139 9.77 -16.24 11.64
CA PRO A 139 10.59 -17.01 10.71
C PRO A 139 12.05 -17.07 11.20
N ASP A 140 12.72 -18.18 10.91
CA ASP A 140 14.16 -18.36 11.22
C ASP A 140 15.05 -17.35 10.50
N ARG A 141 14.56 -16.80 9.37
CA ARG A 141 15.22 -15.76 8.59
C ARG A 141 14.42 -14.46 8.66
N PRO A 142 15.09 -13.31 8.75
CA PRO A 142 14.41 -12.02 8.73
C PRO A 142 13.62 -11.85 7.43
N TYR A 143 12.43 -11.28 7.56
CA TYR A 143 11.58 -10.95 6.43
C TYR A 143 12.28 -9.93 5.52
N GLN A 144 12.39 -10.23 4.23
CA GLN A 144 13.02 -9.32 3.27
C GLN A 144 11.97 -8.45 2.60
N ALA A 145 11.74 -7.27 3.18
CA ALA A 145 10.95 -6.24 2.54
C ALA A 145 11.73 -5.57 1.40
N GLU A 146 10.99 -4.94 0.50
CA GLU A 146 11.56 -4.03 -0.47
C GLU A 146 12.25 -2.85 0.27
N PRO A 147 13.47 -2.44 -0.12
CA PRO A 147 14.25 -1.40 0.56
C PRO A 147 13.55 -0.05 0.79
N ARG A 148 12.45 0.22 0.08
CA ARG A 148 11.66 1.45 0.10
C ARG A 148 10.21 1.19 0.49
N ALA A 149 9.97 0.06 1.15
CA ALA A 149 8.64 -0.34 1.58
C ALA A 149 8.09 0.64 2.62
N ASP A 150 8.95 1.20 3.48
CA ASP A 150 8.55 2.18 4.50
C ASP A 150 8.07 3.50 3.87
N GLU A 151 8.78 4.02 2.86
CA GLU A 151 8.35 5.21 2.13
C GLU A 151 7.06 4.96 1.37
N THR A 152 6.91 3.78 0.78
CA THR A 152 5.65 3.40 0.10
C THR A 152 4.51 3.28 1.10
N ALA A 153 4.72 2.62 2.24
CA ALA A 153 3.72 2.49 3.29
C ALA A 153 3.31 3.85 3.87
N SER A 154 4.27 4.76 4.02
CA SER A 154 4.02 6.16 4.40
C SER A 154 3.19 6.89 3.36
N LEU A 155 3.53 6.79 2.07
CA LEU A 155 2.72 7.38 1.00
C LEU A 155 1.29 6.81 0.98
N LEU A 156 1.14 5.49 1.09
CA LEU A 156 -0.17 4.84 1.18
C LEU A 156 -0.98 5.33 2.39
N TRP A 157 -0.31 5.57 3.52
CA TRP A 157 -0.92 6.18 4.69
C TRP A 157 -1.45 7.58 4.38
N HIS A 158 -0.63 8.48 3.84
CA HIS A 158 -1.07 9.85 3.51
C HIS A 158 -2.21 9.86 2.50
N CYS A 159 -2.17 8.97 1.51
CA CYS A 159 -3.20 8.86 0.48
C CYS A 159 -4.57 8.36 1.00
N ARG A 160 -4.68 7.85 2.25
CA ARG A 160 -5.95 7.34 2.81
C ARG A 160 -7.08 8.37 2.82
N TYR A 161 -6.72 9.66 2.81
CA TYR A 161 -7.69 10.75 2.81
C TYR A 161 -8.13 11.19 1.41
N LEU A 162 -7.54 10.66 0.35
CA LEU A 162 -7.85 11.14 -0.99
C LEU A 162 -9.18 10.58 -1.49
N THR A 163 -9.95 11.43 -2.16
CA THR A 163 -11.06 10.97 -3.01
C THR A 163 -10.54 10.22 -4.24
N GLY A 164 -11.41 9.53 -4.98
CA GLY A 164 -10.98 8.72 -6.13
C GLY A 164 -10.37 9.58 -7.24
N GLU A 165 -10.92 10.79 -7.45
CA GLU A 165 -10.39 11.76 -8.40
C GLU A 165 -9.09 12.41 -7.89
N GLN A 166 -8.97 12.70 -6.59
CA GLN A 166 -7.71 13.16 -6.00
C GLN A 166 -6.61 12.10 -6.12
N ALA A 167 -6.89 10.84 -5.76
CA ALA A 167 -5.95 9.72 -5.88
C ALA A 167 -5.50 9.52 -7.34
N LYS A 168 -6.43 9.62 -8.30
CA LYS A 168 -6.11 9.62 -9.74
C LYS A 168 -5.22 10.78 -10.15
N SER A 169 -5.50 11.99 -9.66
CA SER A 169 -4.69 13.17 -9.95
C SER A 169 -3.27 13.04 -9.39
N VAL A 170 -3.14 12.59 -8.14
CA VAL A 170 -1.84 12.30 -7.50
C VAL A 170 -1.11 11.19 -8.25
N GLY A 171 -1.79 10.12 -8.66
CA GLY A 171 -1.20 9.05 -9.46
C GLY A 171 -0.62 9.56 -10.78
N LYS A 172 -1.35 10.42 -11.51
CA LYS A 172 -0.85 11.07 -12.72
C LYS A 172 0.35 11.99 -12.46
N ALA A 173 0.33 12.73 -11.35
CA ALA A 173 1.45 13.59 -10.98
C ALA A 173 2.70 12.75 -10.63
N ALA A 174 2.52 11.64 -9.92
CA ALA A 174 3.58 10.69 -9.64
C ALA A 174 4.14 10.08 -10.94
N GLU A 175 3.29 9.69 -11.89
CA GLU A 175 3.72 9.20 -13.21
C GLU A 175 4.48 10.26 -14.01
N ALA A 176 4.05 11.53 -13.99
CA ALA A 176 4.75 12.62 -14.66
C ALA A 176 6.13 12.92 -14.05
N LEU A 177 6.37 12.49 -12.81
CA LEU A 177 7.68 12.53 -12.16
C LEU A 177 8.52 11.30 -12.48
N LEU A 178 8.08 10.36 -13.31
CA LEU A 178 8.91 9.26 -13.78
C LEU A 178 9.66 9.67 -15.05
N LEU A 179 10.80 9.03 -15.28
CA LEU A 179 11.51 9.17 -16.54
C LEU A 179 11.25 7.92 -17.41
N PRO A 180 10.96 8.09 -18.71
CA PRO A 180 10.96 6.96 -19.63
C PRO A 180 12.37 6.40 -19.70
N VAL A 181 12.50 5.07 -19.61
CA VAL A 181 13.76 4.36 -19.81
C VAL A 181 14.02 4.34 -21.32
N PRO A 182 15.15 4.91 -21.81
CA PRO A 182 15.50 4.85 -23.23
C PRO A 182 15.65 3.40 -23.70
N ASP A 183 15.29 3.15 -24.95
CA ASP A 183 15.54 1.86 -25.59
C ASP A 183 17.05 1.55 -25.58
N GLY A 184 17.40 0.37 -25.08
CA GLY A 184 18.80 -0.06 -24.96
C GLY A 184 19.55 0.54 -23.77
N ALA A 185 18.87 1.26 -22.87
CA ALA A 185 19.49 1.74 -21.65
C ALA A 185 20.01 0.56 -20.81
N PRO A 186 21.26 0.62 -20.33
CA PRO A 186 21.82 -0.47 -19.54
C PRO A 186 21.09 -0.58 -18.18
N PRO A 187 20.75 -1.80 -17.73
CA PRO A 187 20.01 -2.01 -16.48
C PRO A 187 20.75 -1.51 -15.24
N GLU A 188 22.07 -1.33 -15.33
CA GLU A 188 22.89 -0.76 -14.28
C GLU A 188 22.68 0.75 -14.08
N GLU A 189 22.23 1.50 -15.08
CA GLU A 189 22.03 2.96 -15.00
C GLU A 189 20.66 3.36 -14.44
N TRP A 190 19.71 2.42 -14.40
CA TRP A 190 18.33 2.67 -13.97
C TRP A 190 18.03 1.94 -12.67
N ASN A 191 17.46 2.67 -11.70
CA ASN A 191 16.72 2.03 -10.62
C ASN A 191 15.51 1.33 -11.24
N ARG A 192 15.17 0.18 -10.65
CA ARG A 192 13.88 -0.54 -10.72
C ARG A 192 12.98 -0.04 -11.84
N VAL A 193 12.97 -0.76 -12.95
CA VAL A 193 12.12 -0.44 -14.09
C VAL A 193 10.76 -1.14 -13.95
N TYR A 194 9.68 -0.49 -14.37
CA TYR A 194 8.39 -1.15 -14.55
C TYR A 194 7.76 -0.76 -15.89
N SER A 195 7.03 -1.70 -16.49
CA SER A 195 6.33 -1.44 -17.75
C SER A 195 4.88 -1.07 -17.48
N LEU A 196 4.44 0.04 -18.07
CA LEU A 196 3.05 0.48 -18.06
C LEU A 196 2.66 0.96 -19.45
N GLY A 197 1.67 0.30 -20.06
CA GLY A 197 1.21 0.64 -21.41
C GLY A 197 2.27 0.43 -22.50
N GLY A 198 3.21 -0.51 -22.30
CA GLY A 198 4.30 -0.78 -23.24
C GLY A 198 5.50 0.15 -23.12
N VAL A 199 5.46 1.14 -22.24
CA VAL A 199 6.58 2.04 -21.93
C VAL A 199 7.26 1.57 -20.65
N TRP A 200 8.57 1.48 -20.66
CA TRP A 200 9.38 1.23 -19.47
C TRP A 200 9.65 2.54 -18.74
N TRP A 201 9.33 2.56 -17.46
CA TRP A 201 9.53 3.70 -16.57
C TRP A 201 10.57 3.33 -15.53
N GLY A 202 11.45 4.27 -15.21
CA GLY A 202 12.54 4.07 -14.28
C GLY A 202 12.98 5.39 -13.63
N GLY A 203 13.84 5.30 -12.63
CA GLY A 203 14.54 6.45 -12.06
C GLY A 203 16.04 6.21 -12.20
N PRO A 204 16.84 7.05 -12.86
CA PRO A 204 18.28 6.85 -13.00
C PRO A 204 18.97 6.67 -11.63
N LYS A 205 19.96 5.76 -11.56
CA LYS A 205 20.72 5.47 -10.34
C LYS A 205 21.57 6.64 -9.87
N GLU A 206 22.00 7.51 -10.79
CA GLU A 206 22.89 8.64 -10.52
C GLU A 206 22.25 9.74 -9.63
N TRP A 207 20.97 9.63 -9.28
CA TRP A 207 20.29 10.62 -8.43
C TRP A 207 20.54 10.50 -6.92
N THR A 208 21.40 9.59 -6.46
CA THR A 208 21.75 9.48 -5.04
C THR A 208 22.89 10.40 -4.59
N ALA A 209 23.40 11.28 -5.45
CA ALA A 209 24.44 12.24 -5.10
C ALA A 209 23.97 13.69 -5.35
N GLY A 210 23.71 14.41 -4.26
CA GLY A 210 23.38 15.83 -4.24
C GLY A 210 23.04 16.29 -2.84
#